data_AF-A0A843FG31-F1
#
_entry.id   AF-A0A843FG31-F1
#
_cell.length_a   1.000
_cell.length_b   1.000
_cell.length_c   1.000
_cell.angle_alpha   90.00
_cell.angle_beta   90.00
_cell.angle_gamma   90.00
#
_symmetry.space_group_name_H-M   'P 1'
#
loop_
_entity.id
_entity.type
_entity.pdbx_description
1 polymer ?
#
loop_
_entity_poly.entity_id
_entity_poly.type
_entity_poly.pdbx_seq_one_letter_code
_entity_poly.pdbx_strand_id
1 'polypeptide(L)'
;MMIMRRSVDYAGLLGQLRGKKVAIWTCDTCARLCNGIGGKASATALMERLVSDGIDVTGVLSTSASCIMSKVSSKYDPEVIDGCDIILALTCDVGSMCAEIAFDKDSINPIETLGPGYLDDNMMPILG
;
A
#
# COMPACT_ATOMS: atom_id res chain seq x y z
N MET A 1 10.32 11.45 7.95
CA MET A 1 9.36 10.44 7.42
C MET A 1 8.45 11.11 6.40
N MET A 2 7.74 10.37 5.57
CA MET A 2 6.64 10.95 4.77
C MET A 2 5.34 10.83 5.55
N ILE A 3 4.62 11.94 5.70
CA ILE A 3 3.28 12.00 6.28
C ILE A 3 2.27 11.78 5.17
N MET A 4 1.26 10.98 5.46
CA MET A 4 0.25 10.60 4.49
C MET A 4 -1.12 10.41 5.14
N ARG A 5 -2.17 10.53 4.33
CA ARG A 5 -3.55 10.27 4.75
C ARG A 5 -4.27 9.43 3.70
N ARG A 6 -5.36 8.78 4.10
CA ARG A 6 -6.27 8.15 3.13
C ARG A 6 -6.95 9.24 2.32
N SER A 7 -6.92 9.14 1.00
CA SER A 7 -7.59 10.05 0.07
C SER A 7 -8.91 9.49 -0.46
N VAL A 8 -9.12 8.18 -0.32
CA VAL A 8 -10.32 7.46 -0.76
C VAL A 8 -10.92 6.73 0.43
N ASP A 9 -12.25 6.76 0.53
CA ASP A 9 -12.97 5.93 1.50
C ASP A 9 -13.09 4.48 1.03
N TYR A 10 -13.61 3.61 1.89
CA TYR A 10 -13.67 2.18 1.57
C TYR A 10 -14.64 1.87 0.42
N ALA A 11 -15.76 2.57 0.32
CA ALA A 11 -16.75 2.34 -0.74
C ALA A 11 -16.21 2.78 -2.11
N GLY A 12 -15.53 3.93 -2.17
CA GLY A 12 -14.83 4.41 -3.36
C GLY A 12 -13.71 3.46 -3.77
N LEU A 13 -12.95 2.93 -2.80
CA LEU A 13 -11.92 1.93 -3.05
C LEU A 13 -12.51 0.66 -3.66
N LEU A 14 -13.59 0.11 -3.09
CA LEU A 14 -14.28 -1.05 -3.65
C LEU A 14 -14.71 -0.82 -5.10
N GLY A 15 -15.24 0.37 -5.41
CA GLY A 15 -15.61 0.75 -6.77
C GLY A 15 -14.45 0.67 -7.77
N GLN A 16 -13.24 1.04 -7.35
CA GLN A 16 -12.05 1.03 -8.22
C GLN A 16 -11.44 -0.37 -8.43
N LEU A 17 -11.67 -1.29 -7.48
CA LEU A 17 -11.10 -2.65 -7.47
C LEU A 17 -12.03 -3.71 -8.07
N ARG A 18 -13.35 -3.45 -8.14
CA ARG A 18 -14.32 -4.42 -8.66
C ARG A 18 -13.96 -4.93 -10.05
N GLY A 19 -14.00 -6.25 -10.21
CA GLY A 19 -13.72 -6.94 -11.47
C GLY A 19 -12.24 -7.08 -11.80
N LYS A 20 -11.32 -6.73 -10.88
CA LYS A 20 -9.88 -6.88 -11.03
C LYS A 20 -9.34 -7.89 -10.02
N LYS A 21 -8.26 -8.57 -10.38
CA LYS A 21 -7.39 -9.32 -9.47
C LYS A 21 -6.38 -8.37 -8.84
N VAL A 22 -6.35 -8.30 -7.52
CA VAL A 22 -5.64 -7.27 -6.78
C VAL A 22 -4.49 -7.88 -6.00
N ALA A 23 -3.26 -7.39 -6.20
CA ALA A 23 -2.15 -7.62 -5.28
C ALA A 23 -2.08 -6.46 -4.29
N ILE A 24 -1.99 -6.73 -2.98
CA ILE A 24 -1.82 -5.66 -1.98
C ILE A 24 -0.34 -5.49 -1.68
N TRP A 25 0.15 -4.27 -1.82
CA TRP A 25 1.53 -3.90 -1.53
C TRP A 25 1.60 -2.90 -0.37
N THR A 26 2.51 -3.09 0.58
CA THR A 26 2.67 -2.14 1.70
C THR A 26 4.10 -2.03 2.22
N CYS A 27 4.35 -0.98 3.01
CA CYS A 27 5.60 -0.82 3.74
C CYS A 27 5.41 -0.59 5.25
N ASP A 28 6.36 -1.09 6.03
CA ASP A 28 6.29 -1.13 7.50
C ASP A 28 6.96 0.07 8.22
N THR A 29 7.37 1.11 7.48
CA THR A 29 8.01 2.33 8.05
C THR A 29 7.02 3.49 8.19
N CYS A 30 6.99 4.45 7.26
CA CYS A 30 6.20 5.67 7.40
C CYS A 30 4.70 5.43 7.29
N ALA A 31 4.27 4.55 6.37
CA ALA A 31 2.85 4.26 6.16
C ALA A 31 2.21 3.59 7.38
N ARG A 32 2.95 2.71 8.07
CA ARG A 32 2.52 2.11 9.34
C ARG A 32 2.35 3.16 10.45
N LEU A 33 3.27 4.11 10.53
CA LEU A 33 3.28 5.15 11.56
C LEU A 33 2.20 6.22 11.34
N CYS A 34 1.64 6.34 10.13
CA CYS A 34 0.53 7.25 9.86
C CYS A 34 -0.82 6.56 10.14
N ASN A 35 -1.15 6.35 11.42
CA ASN A 35 -2.43 5.76 11.87
C ASN A 35 -2.76 4.41 11.20
N GLY A 36 -1.76 3.55 11.01
CA GLY A 36 -1.93 2.21 10.44
C GLY A 36 -2.49 2.24 9.01
N ILE A 37 -2.16 3.26 8.21
CA ILE A 37 -2.49 3.30 6.78
C ILE A 37 -1.84 2.12 6.05
N GLY A 38 -0.55 1.92 6.27
CA GLY A 38 0.19 0.77 5.76
C GLY A 38 0.67 -0.16 6.86
N GLY A 39 1.59 -1.03 6.49
CA GLY A 39 2.16 -2.08 7.32
C GLY A 39 1.40 -3.40 7.18
N LYS A 40 2.11 -4.51 7.41
CA LYS A 40 1.62 -5.86 7.13
C LYS A 40 0.28 -6.15 7.82
N ALA A 41 0.14 -5.76 9.10
CA ALA A 41 -1.09 -5.99 9.86
C ALA A 41 -2.31 -5.27 9.23
N SER A 42 -2.18 -3.98 8.91
CA SER A 42 -3.24 -3.21 8.27
C SER A 42 -3.56 -3.72 6.87
N ALA A 43 -2.55 -4.13 6.10
CA ALA A 43 -2.73 -4.69 4.77
C ALA A 43 -3.46 -6.03 4.80
N THR A 44 -3.12 -6.93 5.74
CA THR A 44 -3.84 -8.20 5.93
C THR A 44 -5.28 -7.98 6.39
N ALA A 45 -5.54 -7.06 7.32
CA ALA A 45 -6.90 -6.73 7.72
C ALA A 45 -7.74 -6.16 6.56
N LEU A 46 -7.13 -5.33 5.71
CA LEU A 46 -7.80 -4.82 4.51
C LEU A 46 -8.06 -5.94 3.49
N MET A 47 -7.10 -6.84 3.29
CA MET A 47 -7.25 -8.02 2.43
C MET A 47 -8.48 -8.85 2.83
N GLU A 48 -8.57 -9.23 4.10
CA GLU A 48 -9.69 -10.05 4.62
C GLU A 48 -11.03 -9.37 4.36
N ARG A 49 -11.10 -8.06 4.58
CA ARG A 49 -12.31 -7.28 4.32
C ARG A 49 -12.65 -7.22 2.83
N LEU A 50 -11.67 -6.91 1.96
CA LEU A 50 -11.86 -6.89 0.52
C LEU A 50 -12.34 -8.25 -0.02
N VAL A 51 -11.75 -9.35 0.44
CA VAL A 51 -12.17 -10.71 0.08
C VAL A 51 -13.59 -10.99 0.56
N SER A 52 -13.96 -10.59 1.78
CA SER A 52 -15.34 -10.74 2.28
C SER A 52 -16.36 -9.96 1.45
N ASP A 53 -15.95 -8.86 0.83
CA ASP A 53 -16.76 -8.03 -0.06
C ASP A 53 -16.65 -8.43 -1.55
N GLY A 54 -16.05 -9.60 -1.83
CA GLY A 54 -16.03 -10.23 -3.16
C GLY A 54 -14.94 -9.73 -4.12
N ILE A 55 -13.91 -9.04 -3.61
CA ILE A 55 -12.73 -8.69 -4.40
C ILE A 55 -11.78 -9.90 -4.50
N ASP A 56 -11.29 -10.18 -5.71
CA ASP A 56 -10.29 -11.22 -5.95
C ASP A 56 -8.90 -10.68 -5.57
N VAL A 57 -8.38 -11.10 -4.42
CA VAL A 57 -7.06 -10.66 -3.92
C VAL A 57 -6.06 -11.79 -4.07
N THR A 58 -4.99 -11.56 -4.84
CA THR A 58 -3.97 -12.58 -5.14
C THR A 58 -2.97 -12.78 -4.00
N GLY A 59 -2.77 -11.75 -3.16
CA GLY A 59 -1.91 -11.85 -2.00
C GLY A 59 -1.55 -10.49 -1.39
N VAL A 60 -0.79 -10.55 -0.30
CA VAL A 60 -0.23 -9.39 0.40
C VAL A 60 1.28 -9.51 0.42
N LEU A 61 1.95 -8.52 -0.16
CA LEU A 61 3.41 -8.38 -0.13
C LEU A 61 3.78 -7.15 0.70
N SER A 62 4.85 -7.28 1.50
CA SER A 62 5.33 -6.17 2.32
C SER A 62 6.85 -6.05 2.32
N THR A 63 7.30 -4.82 2.56
CA THR A 63 8.71 -4.51 2.76
C THR A 63 8.92 -3.54 3.90
N SER A 64 10.15 -3.42 4.39
CA SER A 64 10.46 -2.43 5.43
C SER A 64 10.31 -1.00 4.91
N ALA A 65 10.79 -0.71 3.71
CA ALA A 65 10.71 0.61 3.09
C ALA A 65 10.53 0.51 1.59
N SER A 66 9.39 0.97 1.07
CA SER A 66 9.07 0.90 -0.35
C SER A 66 9.78 1.96 -1.20
N CYS A 67 10.36 2.98 -0.57
CA CYS A 67 11.17 4.00 -1.24
C CYS A 67 12.60 3.52 -1.58
N ILE A 68 12.94 2.26 -1.30
CA ILE A 68 14.24 1.66 -1.62
C ILE A 68 14.00 0.55 -2.65
N MET A 69 14.35 0.82 -3.92
CA MET A 69 14.03 -0.07 -5.06
C MET A 69 14.46 -1.53 -4.83
N SER A 70 15.69 -1.77 -4.35
CA SER A 70 16.18 -3.14 -4.09
C SER A 70 15.35 -3.91 -3.05
N LYS A 71 14.70 -3.21 -2.12
CA LYS A 71 13.79 -3.80 -1.13
C LYS A 71 12.39 -4.09 -1.70
N VAL A 72 12.02 -3.44 -2.80
CA VAL A 72 10.77 -3.70 -3.53
C VAL A 72 10.99 -4.89 -4.46
N SER A 73 12.00 -4.82 -5.34
CA SER A 73 12.28 -5.88 -6.32
C SER A 73 12.59 -7.23 -5.67
N SER A 74 13.22 -7.26 -4.49
CA SER A 74 13.47 -8.50 -3.74
C SER A 74 12.21 -9.14 -3.13
N LYS A 75 11.05 -8.50 -3.26
CA LYS A 75 9.74 -9.01 -2.83
C LYS A 75 8.87 -9.48 -3.97
N TYR A 76 9.41 -9.52 -5.20
CA TYR A 76 8.70 -10.11 -6.33
C TYR A 76 8.29 -11.54 -6.00
N ASP A 77 7.01 -11.83 -6.18
CA ASP A 77 6.44 -13.15 -6.04
C ASP A 77 5.58 -13.42 -7.29
N PRO A 78 5.97 -14.35 -8.17
CA PRO A 78 5.24 -14.60 -9.41
C PRO A 78 3.81 -15.07 -9.18
N GLU A 79 3.54 -15.81 -8.09
CA GLU A 79 2.18 -16.29 -7.80
C GLU A 79 1.23 -15.13 -7.48
N VAL A 80 1.75 -14.08 -6.84
CA VAL A 80 0.97 -12.90 -6.46
C VAL A 80 0.94 -11.85 -7.58
N ILE A 81 2.10 -11.54 -8.16
CA ILE A 81 2.27 -10.42 -9.11
C ILE A 81 1.80 -10.81 -10.51
N ASP A 82 2.19 -11.97 -11.04
CA ASP A 82 1.84 -12.35 -12.41
C ASP A 82 0.33 -12.57 -12.53
N GLY A 83 -0.28 -13.07 -11.46
CA GLY A 83 -1.72 -13.35 -11.37
C GLY A 83 -2.62 -12.13 -11.12
N CYS A 84 -2.06 -10.95 -10.81
CA CYS A 84 -2.85 -9.74 -10.54
C CYS A 84 -2.99 -8.84 -11.78
N ASP A 85 -4.10 -8.11 -11.84
CA ASP A 85 -4.35 -7.07 -12.83
C ASP A 85 -3.83 -5.71 -12.36
N ILE A 86 -3.84 -5.48 -11.03
CA ILE A 86 -3.49 -4.19 -10.43
C ILE A 86 -2.91 -4.34 -9.04
N ILE A 87 -2.01 -3.42 -8.68
CA ILE A 87 -1.49 -3.31 -7.33
C ILE A 87 -2.33 -2.31 -6.52
N LEU A 88 -2.84 -2.71 -5.37
CA LEU A 88 -3.30 -1.80 -4.33
C LEU A 88 -2.13 -1.40 -3.44
N ALA A 89 -1.55 -0.23 -3.69
CA ALA A 89 -0.40 0.26 -2.96
C ALA A 89 -0.84 0.99 -1.68
N LEU A 90 -0.40 0.52 -0.52
CA LEU A 90 -0.63 1.13 0.79
C LEU A 90 0.67 1.78 1.29
N THR A 91 1.18 2.75 0.51
CA THR A 91 2.46 3.44 0.74
C THR A 91 2.38 4.92 0.35
N CYS A 92 3.45 5.70 0.54
CA CYS A 92 3.54 7.03 -0.08
C CYS A 92 3.73 6.92 -1.61
N ASP A 93 3.65 8.06 -2.31
CA ASP A 93 3.68 8.11 -3.78
C ASP A 93 4.96 7.52 -4.36
N VAL A 94 6.11 7.78 -3.72
CA VAL A 94 7.40 7.18 -4.09
C VAL A 94 7.37 5.66 -3.93
N GLY A 95 6.73 5.17 -2.86
CA GLY A 95 6.57 3.74 -2.62
C GLY A 95 5.72 3.06 -3.68
N SER A 96 4.62 3.71 -4.09
CA SER A 96 3.72 3.26 -5.15
C SER A 96 4.47 3.17 -6.47
N MET A 97 5.13 4.25 -6.87
CA MET A 97 5.94 4.33 -8.09
C MET A 97 7.03 3.24 -8.13
N CYS A 98 7.71 2.99 -7.00
CA CYS A 98 8.71 1.93 -6.94
C CYS A 98 8.10 0.53 -7.15
N ALA A 99 6.88 0.29 -6.64
CA ALA A 99 6.17 -0.97 -6.86
C ALA A 99 5.77 -1.13 -8.33
N GLU A 100 5.26 -0.07 -8.97
CA GLU A 100 4.90 -0.10 -10.38
C GLU A 100 6.10 -0.44 -11.26
N ILE A 101 7.23 0.24 -11.03
CA ILE A 101 8.48 0.01 -11.79
C ILE A 101 9.04 -1.38 -11.51
N ALA A 102 9.06 -1.83 -10.25
CA ALA A 102 9.69 -3.09 -9.87
C ALA A 102 8.89 -4.33 -10.31
N PHE A 103 7.56 -4.21 -10.35
CA PHE A 103 6.65 -5.32 -10.64
C PHE A 103 6.05 -5.24 -12.04
N ASP A 104 6.29 -4.16 -12.78
CA ASP A 104 5.76 -3.90 -14.13
C ASP A 104 4.22 -4.01 -14.18
N LYS A 105 3.57 -3.34 -13.23
CA LYS A 105 2.11 -3.34 -13.04
C LYS A 105 1.63 -1.96 -12.64
N ASP A 106 0.47 -1.54 -13.12
CA ASP A 106 -0.19 -0.32 -12.66
C ASP A 106 -0.59 -0.43 -11.18
N SER A 107 -0.67 0.71 -10.49
CA SER A 107 -1.16 0.77 -9.12
C SER A 107 -2.34 1.71 -8.91
N ILE A 108 -3.21 1.34 -7.97
CA ILE A 108 -4.13 2.25 -7.29
C ILE A 108 -3.52 2.56 -5.92
N ASN A 109 -3.33 3.83 -5.64
CA ASN A 109 -2.86 4.31 -4.34
C ASN A 109 -3.96 5.16 -3.67
N PRO A 110 -4.76 4.62 -2.72
CA PRO A 110 -5.80 5.38 -2.01
C PRO A 110 -5.22 6.27 -0.90
N ILE A 111 -3.98 6.71 -1.06
CA ILE A 111 -3.21 7.48 -0.10
C ILE A 111 -2.69 8.73 -0.80
N GLU A 112 -2.83 9.85 -0.12
CA GLU A 112 -2.21 11.12 -0.50
C GLU A 112 -0.99 11.36 0.39
N THR A 113 0.17 11.58 -0.24
CA THR A 113 1.39 11.98 0.46
C THR A 113 1.38 13.49 0.70
N LEU A 114 1.37 13.91 1.97
CA LEU A 114 1.29 15.32 2.34
C LEU A 114 2.67 16.01 2.34
N GLY A 115 3.74 15.27 2.59
CA GLY A 115 5.09 15.81 2.62
C GLY A 115 5.96 15.20 3.73
N PRO A 116 7.17 15.74 3.92
CA PRO A 116 8.04 15.33 5.02
C PRO A 116 7.45 15.75 6.37
N GLY A 117 7.76 14.98 7.41
CA GLY A 117 7.38 15.28 8.78
C GLY A 117 8.09 14.40 9.80
N TYR A 118 7.55 14.37 11.01
CA TYR A 118 8.07 13.64 12.16
C TYR A 118 6.94 13.12 13.06
N LEU A 119 7.29 12.35 14.09
CA LEU A 119 6.37 11.97 15.17
C LEU A 119 6.67 12.84 16.40
N ASP A 120 5.63 13.37 17.03
CA ASP A 120 5.78 14.01 18.34
C ASP A 120 5.99 12.98 19.47
N ASP A 121 6.11 13.46 20.70
CA ASP A 121 6.32 12.62 21.89
C ASP A 121 5.14 11.65 22.18
N ASN A 122 3.97 11.90 21.59
CA ASN A 122 2.78 11.04 21.69
C ASN A 122 2.64 10.09 20.49
N MET A 123 3.66 9.97 19.65
CA MET A 123 3.65 9.19 18.41
C MET A 123 2.63 9.69 17.38
N MET A 124 2.25 10.97 17.44
CA MET A 124 1.36 11.59 16.47
C MET A 124 2.15 12.08 15.25
N PRO A 125 1.72 11.75 14.01
CA PRO A 125 2.35 12.28 12.81
C PRO A 125 2.12 13.79 12.64
N ILE A 126 3.20 14.56 12.59
CA ILE A 126 3.20 16.02 12.39
C ILE A 126 3.87 16.34 11.04
N LEU A 127 3.19 17.16 10.23
CA LEU A 127 3.73 17.69 8.98
C LEU A 127 4.81 18.75 9.30
N GLY A 128 5.94 18.68 8.61
CA GLY A 128 7.07 19.60 8.78
C GLY A 128 6.96 20.89 7.99
#